data_AF-A0A8B9AF53-F1
#
_entry.id   AF-A0A8B9AF53-F1
#
_cell.length_a   1.000
_cell.length_b   1.000
_cell.length_c   1.000
_cell.angle_alpha   90.00
_cell.angle_beta   90.00
_cell.angle_gamma   90.00
#
_symmetry.space_group_name_H-M   'P 1'
#
loop_
_entity.id
_entity.type
_entity.pdbx_description
1 polymer ?
#
loop_
_entity_poly.entity_id
_entity_poly.type
_entity_poly.pdbx_seq_one_letter_code
_entity_poly.pdbx_strand_id
1 'polypeptide(L)'
;MGNAKPVSTPLANHFRCLTSQCPKTEKEIEDMSKVPYASAVGCLMYAMVCTRPDLAHAVSAVSKFMANPGRQHWDAVKWIFRYLRSTTDHGIMFVRQQDDPSVVGYVDADYAGDLDDRRSTTGYVFTLAGGPISWRSMVQSLVALSTTESEYMAVAEAAKEALWLTGLVQGAGCSARWSSVAL
;
A
#
# COMPACT_ATOMS: atom_id res chain seq x y z
N MET A 1 -0.51 20.99 12.00
CA MET A 1 0.75 20.21 12.06
C MET A 1 1.96 21.05 11.62
N GLY A 2 2.15 22.26 12.15
CA GLY A 2 3.16 23.23 11.66
C GLY A 2 4.62 22.97 12.08
N ASN A 3 4.89 22.16 13.10
CA ASN A 3 6.25 21.89 13.64
C ASN A 3 6.56 20.39 13.89
N ALA A 4 6.02 19.48 13.08
CA ALA A 4 6.30 18.05 13.19
C ALA A 4 7.73 17.72 12.73
N LYS A 5 8.48 16.94 13.51
CA LYS A 5 9.82 16.46 13.17
C LYS A 5 9.77 15.59 11.91
N PRO A 6 10.68 15.71 10.95
CA PRO A 6 10.69 14.87 9.75
C PRO A 6 10.87 13.39 10.10
N VAL A 7 10.34 12.50 9.25
CA VAL A 7 10.56 11.05 9.33
C VAL A 7 10.85 10.52 7.94
N SER A 8 11.64 9.46 7.87
CA SER A 8 12.10 8.88 6.60
C SER A 8 11.22 7.75 6.08
N THR A 9 10.38 7.12 6.90
CA THR A 9 9.53 6.00 6.49
C THR A 9 8.04 6.26 6.79
N PRO A 10 7.13 5.81 5.92
CA PRO A 10 5.69 5.99 6.10
C PRO A 10 5.13 5.17 7.26
N LEU A 11 5.72 4.02 7.55
CA LEU A 11 5.42 3.20 8.73
C LEU A 11 6.74 2.81 9.39
N ALA A 12 6.84 2.99 10.70
CA ALA A 12 8.02 2.62 11.47
C ALA A 12 7.79 1.27 12.17
N ASN A 13 8.84 0.47 12.33
CA ASN A 13 8.78 -0.90 12.86
C ASN A 13 8.18 -1.03 14.28
N HIS A 14 8.11 0.06 15.03
CA HIS A 14 7.48 0.08 16.36
C HIS A 14 5.94 0.20 16.30
N PHE A 15 5.38 0.59 15.16
CA PHE A 15 3.93 0.53 14.93
C PHE A 15 3.55 -0.88 14.52
N ARG A 16 3.12 -1.67 15.51
CA ARG A 16 2.49 -2.97 15.29
C ARG A 16 0.99 -2.78 15.42
N CYS A 17 0.30 -2.47 14.32
CA CYS A 17 -1.15 -2.30 14.36
C CYS A 17 -1.81 -3.66 14.61
N LEU A 18 -2.51 -3.81 15.73
CA LEU A 18 -3.07 -5.08 16.20
C LEU A 18 -4.51 -4.90 16.67
N THR A 19 -5.34 -5.91 16.47
CA THR A 19 -6.73 -5.94 16.96
C THR A 19 -6.80 -5.85 18.48
N SER A 20 -5.77 -6.32 19.18
CA SER A 20 -5.65 -6.17 20.64
C SER A 20 -5.59 -4.72 21.14
N GLN A 21 -5.24 -3.77 20.27
CA GLN A 21 -5.14 -2.34 20.55
C GLN A 21 -6.44 -1.57 20.29
N CYS A 22 -7.47 -2.26 19.78
CA CYS A 22 -8.80 -1.68 19.64
C CYS A 22 -9.37 -1.31 21.02
N PRO A 23 -10.17 -0.23 21.13
CA PRO A 23 -10.82 0.18 22.37
C PRO A 23 -11.64 -0.97 22.97
N LYS A 24 -11.50 -1.17 24.29
CA LYS A 24 -12.26 -2.19 25.04
C LYS A 24 -13.14 -1.57 26.11
N THR A 25 -12.76 -0.40 26.61
CA THR A 25 -13.53 0.33 27.62
C THR A 25 -14.40 1.39 26.97
N GLU A 26 -15.54 1.68 27.60
CA GLU A 26 -16.49 2.69 27.11
C GLU A 26 -15.85 4.08 27.00
N LYS A 27 -14.95 4.40 27.94
CA LYS A 27 -14.14 5.63 27.91
C LYS A 27 -13.23 5.70 26.68
N GLU A 28 -12.53 4.63 26.33
CA GLU A 28 -11.67 4.60 25.14
C GLU A 28 -12.49 4.70 23.85
N ILE A 29 -13.65 4.04 23.81
CA ILE A 29 -14.58 4.11 22.67
C ILE A 29 -15.07 5.56 22.50
N GLU A 30 -15.47 6.22 23.59
CA GLU A 30 -15.89 7.62 23.56
C GLU A 30 -14.76 8.56 23.10
N ASP A 31 -13.53 8.34 23.60
CA ASP A 31 -12.37 9.12 23.19
C ASP A 31 -12.04 8.93 21.70
N MET A 32 -12.10 7.69 21.20
CA MET A 32 -11.83 7.37 19.80
C MET A 32 -12.95 7.82 18.85
N SER A 33 -14.19 7.92 19.32
CA SER A 33 -15.32 8.44 18.52
C SER A 33 -15.12 9.89 18.06
N LYS A 34 -14.31 10.65 18.80
CA LYS A 34 -13.96 12.05 18.52
C LYS A 34 -12.84 12.18 17.49
N VAL A 35 -12.17 11.08 17.14
CA VAL A 35 -11.04 11.05 16.22
C VAL A 35 -11.53 10.82 14.79
N PRO A 36 -11.19 11.67 13.81
CA PRO A 36 -11.63 11.52 12.42
C PRO A 36 -10.81 10.45 11.67
N TYR A 37 -10.76 9.22 12.19
CA TYR A 37 -9.88 8.17 11.68
C TYR A 37 -10.18 7.81 10.22
N ALA A 38 -11.44 7.50 9.90
CA ALA A 38 -11.84 7.08 8.56
C ALA A 38 -11.58 8.18 7.50
N SER A 39 -11.89 9.44 7.84
CA SER A 39 -11.61 10.58 6.95
C SER A 39 -10.11 10.74 6.70
N ALA A 40 -9.29 10.66 7.76
CA ALA A 40 -7.85 10.77 7.66
C ALA A 40 -7.23 9.64 6.81
N VAL A 41 -7.65 8.39 7.02
CA VAL A 41 -7.23 7.24 6.20
C VAL A 41 -7.69 7.40 4.76
N GLY A 42 -8.91 7.89 4.52
CA GLY A 42 -9.42 8.19 3.17
C GLY A 42 -8.56 9.21 2.43
N CYS A 43 -8.14 10.29 3.11
CA CYS A 43 -7.22 11.26 2.52
C CYS A 43 -5.85 10.65 2.18
N LEU A 44 -5.31 9.79 3.05
CA LEU A 44 -4.07 9.06 2.77
C LEU A 44 -4.22 8.10 1.59
N MET A 45 -5.36 7.42 1.50
CA MET A 45 -5.69 6.53 0.40
C MET A 45 -5.77 7.27 -0.93
N TYR A 46 -6.32 8.49 -0.94
CA TYR A 46 -6.29 9.34 -2.14
C TYR A 46 -4.86 9.67 -2.59
N ALA A 47 -3.99 10.13 -1.68
CA ALA A 47 -2.59 10.39 -2.00
C ALA A 47 -1.88 9.13 -2.52
N MET A 48 -2.13 7.99 -1.86
CA MET A 48 -1.58 6.68 -2.21
C MET A 48 -1.97 6.24 -3.62
N VAL A 49 -3.25 6.36 -4.00
CA VAL A 49 -3.77 5.92 -5.31
C VAL A 49 -3.33 6.87 -6.42
N CYS A 50 -3.25 8.17 -6.17
CA CYS A 50 -3.01 9.15 -7.23
C CYS A 50 -1.52 9.44 -7.48
N THR A 51 -0.68 9.46 -6.45
CA THR A 51 0.67 10.07 -6.56
C THR A 51 1.76 9.42 -5.72
N ARG A 52 1.42 8.60 -4.72
CA ARG A 52 2.36 8.15 -3.68
C ARG A 52 2.31 6.63 -3.45
N PRO A 53 2.87 5.83 -4.38
CA PRO A 53 2.88 4.36 -4.26
C PRO A 53 3.59 3.86 -3.01
N ASP A 54 4.57 4.61 -2.50
CA ASP A 54 5.31 4.32 -1.27
C ASP A 54 4.42 4.26 -0.02
N LEU A 55 3.23 4.87 -0.04
CA LEU A 55 2.26 4.78 1.05
C LEU A 55 1.48 3.47 1.07
N ALA A 56 1.52 2.67 0.00
CA ALA A 56 0.61 1.55 -0.20
C ALA A 56 0.58 0.58 0.99
N HIS A 57 1.75 0.18 1.47
CA HIS A 57 1.85 -0.72 2.60
C HIS A 57 1.33 -0.10 3.90
N ALA A 58 1.75 1.13 4.21
CA ALA A 58 1.36 1.82 5.44
C ALA A 58 -0.15 2.07 5.52
N VAL A 59 -0.75 2.52 4.41
CA VAL A 59 -2.20 2.76 4.31
C VAL A 59 -2.97 1.44 4.40
N SER A 60 -2.48 0.38 3.76
CA SER A 60 -3.09 -0.96 3.86
C SER A 60 -3.13 -1.46 5.31
N ALA A 61 -2.04 -1.29 6.06
CA ALA A 61 -1.96 -1.69 7.46
C ALA A 61 -2.98 -0.94 8.36
N VAL A 62 -3.11 0.39 8.22
CA VAL A 62 -4.04 1.18 9.05
C VAL A 62 -5.50 1.05 8.61
N SER A 63 -5.75 0.71 7.34
CA SER A 63 -7.11 0.59 6.80
C SER A 63 -7.90 -0.57 7.41
N LYS A 64 -7.23 -1.61 7.93
CA LYS A 64 -7.89 -2.76 8.59
C LYS A 64 -8.75 -2.35 9.79
N PHE A 65 -8.38 -1.25 10.46
CA PHE A 65 -8.98 -0.82 11.72
C PHE A 65 -10.01 0.29 11.54
N MET A 66 -10.50 0.54 10.32
CA MET A 66 -11.49 1.60 10.06
C MET A 66 -12.79 1.43 10.88
N ALA A 67 -13.20 0.20 11.17
CA ALA A 67 -14.43 -0.08 11.90
C ALA A 67 -14.30 0.16 13.42
N ASN A 68 -13.12 -0.10 13.99
CA ASN A 68 -12.87 0.06 15.43
C ASN A 68 -11.42 0.50 15.69
N PRO A 69 -11.08 1.78 15.42
CA PRO A 69 -9.71 2.26 15.56
C PRO A 69 -9.33 2.48 17.02
N GLY A 70 -8.11 2.09 17.38
CA GLY A 70 -7.50 2.38 18.68
C GLY A 70 -6.55 3.56 18.63
N ARG A 71 -6.10 4.00 19.82
CA ARG A 71 -5.19 5.16 19.94
C ARG A 71 -3.85 4.93 19.24
N GLN A 72 -3.33 3.71 19.30
CA GLN A 72 -2.08 3.34 18.61
C GLN A 72 -2.24 3.36 17.08
N HIS A 73 -3.41 2.96 16.56
CA HIS A 73 -3.73 3.08 15.14
C HIS A 73 -3.75 4.55 14.71
N TRP A 74 -4.32 5.43 15.54
CA TRP A 74 -4.30 6.88 15.29
C TRP A 74 -2.89 7.48 15.32
N ASP A 75 -2.02 7.00 16.21
CA ASP A 75 -0.63 7.41 16.25
C ASP A 75 0.13 7.01 14.97
N ALA A 76 -0.15 5.82 14.42
CA ALA A 76 0.38 5.39 13.12
C ALA A 76 -0.13 6.30 11.98
N VAL A 77 -1.42 6.64 11.94
CA VAL A 77 -1.96 7.57 10.93
C VAL A 77 -1.28 8.94 11.01
N LYS A 78 -1.11 9.50 12.21
CA LYS A 78 -0.37 10.76 12.40
C LYS A 78 1.09 10.65 11.96
N TRP A 79 1.71 9.49 12.12
CA TRP A 79 3.06 9.25 11.62
C TRP A 79 3.13 9.30 10.09
N ILE A 80 2.16 8.71 9.39
CA ILE A 80 2.09 8.77 7.92
C ILE A 80 1.94 10.23 7.46
N PHE A 81 1.08 11.03 8.09
CA PHE A 81 0.97 12.46 7.76
C PHE A 81 2.26 13.24 8.01
N ARG A 82 2.99 12.88 9.07
CA ARG A 82 4.30 13.48 9.38
C ARG A 82 5.35 13.12 8.31
N TYR A 83 5.31 11.90 7.79
CA TYR A 83 6.13 11.47 6.66
C TYR A 83 5.81 12.23 5.37
N LEU A 84 4.53 12.38 5.05
CA LEU A 84 4.08 13.15 3.89
C LEU A 84 4.53 14.61 3.95
N ARG A 85 4.50 15.19 5.15
CA ARG A 85 4.98 16.56 5.36
C ARG A 85 6.47 16.72 5.02
N SER A 86 7.32 15.73 5.32
CA SER A 86 8.75 15.79 4.98
C SER A 86 9.06 15.38 3.54
N THR A 87 8.06 14.92 2.78
CA THR A 87 8.22 14.39 1.41
C THR A 87 7.20 15.02 0.45
N THR A 88 6.84 16.28 0.65
CA THR A 88 5.81 16.97 -0.16
C THR A 88 6.19 17.14 -1.63
N ASP A 89 7.48 17.08 -1.93
CA ASP A 89 8.09 17.15 -3.26
C ASP A 89 8.16 15.77 -3.96
N HIS A 90 7.84 14.68 -3.26
CA HIS A 90 7.84 13.34 -3.84
C HIS A 90 6.55 13.09 -4.63
N GLY A 91 6.68 12.47 -5.79
CA GLY A 91 5.57 12.08 -6.64
C GLY A 91 6.03 11.20 -7.80
N ILE A 92 5.09 10.81 -8.64
CA ILE A 92 5.37 9.98 -9.82
C ILE A 92 6.00 10.85 -10.90
N MET A 93 7.16 10.42 -11.38
CA MET A 93 7.88 11.08 -12.47
C MET A 93 8.02 10.11 -13.64
N PHE A 94 7.61 10.55 -14.82
CA PHE A 94 7.81 9.82 -16.07
C PHE A 94 8.98 10.42 -16.83
N VAL A 95 9.84 9.57 -17.38
CA VAL A 95 10.97 9.99 -18.19
C VAL A 95 10.74 9.51 -19.61
N ARG A 96 10.98 10.38 -20.58
CA ARG A 96 10.91 9.99 -21.99
C ARG A 96 11.99 8.95 -22.27
N GLN A 97 11.58 7.71 -22.54
CA GLN A 97 12.48 6.65 -23.01
C GLN A 97 12.69 6.80 -24.53
N GLN A 98 13.92 6.52 -24.98
CA GLN A 98 14.26 6.50 -26.41
C GLN A 98 13.74 5.23 -27.09
N ASP A 99 13.61 4.14 -26.33
CA ASP A 99 13.03 2.87 -26.76
C ASP A 99 11.51 2.84 -26.62
N ASP A 100 10.88 1.84 -27.27
CA ASP A 100 9.45 1.56 -27.15
C ASP A 100 9.07 1.23 -25.70
N PRO A 101 8.20 2.00 -25.03
CA PRO A 101 7.98 1.88 -23.60
C PRO A 101 7.26 0.56 -23.28
N SER A 102 8.00 -0.37 -22.66
CA SER A 102 7.45 -1.63 -22.17
C SER A 102 6.83 -1.49 -20.78
N VAL A 103 5.78 -2.26 -20.53
CA VAL A 103 5.24 -2.44 -19.19
C VAL A 103 6.08 -3.48 -18.47
N VAL A 104 6.58 -3.14 -17.29
CA VAL A 104 7.35 -4.05 -16.42
C VAL A 104 6.63 -4.18 -15.09
N GLY A 105 6.40 -5.40 -14.64
CA GLY A 105 5.73 -5.70 -13.37
C GLY A 105 6.68 -6.34 -12.37
N TYR A 106 6.60 -5.90 -11.12
CA TYR A 106 7.28 -6.50 -9.98
C TYR A 106 6.22 -6.95 -8.99
N VAL A 107 6.43 -8.13 -8.39
CA VAL A 107 5.50 -8.69 -7.41
C VAL A 107 6.29 -9.29 -6.26
N ASP A 108 5.77 -9.12 -5.06
CA ASP A 108 6.36 -9.66 -3.85
C ASP A 108 5.26 -10.11 -2.88
N ALA A 109 5.59 -11.04 -1.98
CA ALA A 109 4.70 -11.54 -0.96
C ALA A 109 5.40 -11.63 0.40
N ASP A 110 4.82 -10.98 1.41
CA ASP A 110 5.27 -11.09 2.80
C ASP A 110 4.48 -12.21 3.51
N TYR A 111 5.14 -13.36 3.71
CA TYR A 111 4.51 -14.55 4.28
C TYR A 111 4.15 -14.39 5.76
N ALA A 112 2.86 -14.58 6.08
CA ALA A 112 2.34 -14.49 7.44
C ALA A 112 2.73 -13.18 8.17
N GLY A 113 2.88 -12.09 7.42
CA GLY A 113 3.23 -10.77 7.96
C GLY A 113 2.13 -10.13 8.80
N ASP A 114 0.86 -10.54 8.61
CA ASP A 114 -0.23 -10.08 9.47
C ASP A 114 -0.12 -10.72 10.87
N LEU A 115 0.03 -9.89 11.90
CA LEU A 115 0.22 -10.37 13.26
C LEU A 115 -1.08 -10.89 13.90
N ASP A 116 -2.24 -10.43 13.43
CA ASP A 116 -3.53 -10.90 13.95
C ASP A 116 -3.93 -12.23 13.28
N ASP A 117 -4.04 -12.24 11.94
CA ASP A 117 -4.60 -13.39 11.21
C ASP A 117 -3.54 -14.32 10.61
N ARG A 118 -2.24 -13.99 10.72
CA ARG A 118 -1.13 -14.71 10.05
C ARG A 118 -1.31 -14.85 8.54
N ARG A 119 -2.10 -13.96 7.93
CA ARG A 119 -2.28 -13.85 6.49
C ARG A 119 -1.08 -13.13 5.87
N SER A 120 -0.73 -13.54 4.66
CA SER A 120 0.37 -12.94 3.92
C SER A 120 -0.07 -11.63 3.26
N THR A 121 0.88 -10.76 2.92
CA THR A 121 0.60 -9.51 2.20
C THR A 121 1.14 -9.60 0.79
N THR A 122 0.29 -9.40 -0.22
CA THR A 122 0.68 -9.26 -1.62
C THR A 122 1.01 -7.81 -1.93
N GLY A 123 2.18 -7.58 -2.52
CA GLY A 123 2.59 -6.31 -3.10
C GLY A 123 2.86 -6.45 -4.60
N TYR A 124 2.46 -5.48 -5.41
CA TYR A 124 2.95 -5.37 -6.78
C TYR A 124 3.09 -3.91 -7.22
N VAL A 125 3.95 -3.70 -8.22
CA VAL A 125 4.08 -2.43 -8.94
C VAL A 125 4.36 -2.68 -10.41
N PHE A 126 3.58 -2.04 -11.27
CA PHE A 126 3.77 -1.98 -12.71
C PHE A 126 4.29 -0.61 -13.10
N THR A 127 5.34 -0.58 -13.91
CA THR A 127 5.99 0.64 -14.39
C THR A 127 5.91 0.74 -15.91
N LEU A 128 5.83 1.97 -16.41
CA LEU A 128 5.89 2.33 -17.82
C LEU A 128 6.69 3.63 -17.95
N ALA A 129 7.62 3.70 -18.91
CA ALA A 129 8.45 4.90 -19.12
C ALA A 129 9.17 5.40 -17.84
N GLY A 130 9.64 4.46 -17.02
CA GLY A 130 10.34 4.73 -15.76
C GLY A 130 9.45 5.14 -14.58
N GLY A 131 8.15 5.34 -14.77
CA GLY A 131 7.21 5.71 -13.71
C GLY A 131 6.22 4.58 -13.37
N PRO A 132 5.81 4.43 -12.10
CA PRO A 132 4.74 3.51 -11.71
C PRO A 132 3.38 3.94 -12.29
N ILE A 133 2.65 2.99 -12.84
CA ILE A 133 1.32 3.18 -13.45
C ILE A 133 0.20 2.40 -12.74
N SER A 134 0.54 1.31 -12.06
CA SER A 134 -0.39 0.55 -11.20
C SER A 134 0.39 -0.08 -10.06
N TRP A 135 -0.15 -0.06 -8.85
CA TRP A 135 0.49 -0.62 -7.67
C TRP A 135 -0.54 -1.00 -6.63
N ARG A 136 -0.19 -1.94 -5.76
CA ARG A 136 -1.05 -2.38 -4.68
C ARG A 136 -0.25 -3.00 -3.55
N SER A 137 -0.76 -2.85 -2.32
CA SER A 137 -0.35 -3.63 -1.16
C SER A 137 -1.62 -4.08 -0.45
N MET A 138 -1.87 -5.39 -0.37
CA MET A 138 -3.08 -5.93 0.24
C MET A 138 -2.82 -7.23 0.98
N VAL A 139 -3.54 -7.44 2.08
CA VAL A 139 -3.54 -8.74 2.76
C VAL A 139 -4.30 -9.76 1.93
N GLN A 140 -3.74 -10.95 1.80
CA GLN A 140 -4.35 -12.07 1.10
C GLN A 140 -5.65 -12.51 1.80
N SER A 141 -6.61 -13.01 1.03
CA SER A 141 -7.88 -13.49 1.59
C SER A 141 -7.72 -14.80 2.35
N LEU A 142 -6.78 -15.65 1.94
CA LEU A 142 -6.48 -16.95 2.54
C LEU A 142 -5.15 -16.89 3.31
N VAL A 143 -5.03 -17.78 4.29
CA VAL A 143 -3.76 -18.04 4.98
C VAL A 143 -2.95 -19.02 4.14
N ALA A 144 -1.82 -18.57 3.60
CA ALA A 144 -0.89 -19.44 2.90
C ALA A 144 -0.22 -20.41 3.88
N LEU A 145 0.03 -21.64 3.43
CA LEU A 145 0.70 -22.70 4.19
C LEU A 145 2.24 -22.66 4.00
N SER A 146 2.73 -21.91 3.02
CA SER A 146 4.16 -21.73 2.75
C SER A 146 4.45 -20.37 2.11
N THR A 147 5.72 -19.95 2.15
CA THR A 147 6.20 -18.77 1.42
C THR A 147 5.93 -18.88 -0.07
N THR A 148 6.18 -20.07 -0.64
CA THR A 148 5.91 -20.38 -2.05
C THR A 148 4.44 -20.22 -2.41
N GLU A 149 3.52 -20.69 -1.57
CA GLU A 149 2.08 -20.51 -1.82
C GLU A 149 1.69 -19.03 -1.80
N SER A 150 2.20 -18.24 -0.85
CA SER A 150 1.93 -16.80 -0.83
C SER A 150 2.50 -16.07 -2.05
N GLU A 151 3.67 -16.48 -2.54
CA GLU A 151 4.25 -15.95 -3.78
C GLU A 151 3.35 -16.29 -4.99
N TYR A 152 2.88 -17.54 -5.12
CA TYR A 152 1.94 -17.91 -6.18
C TYR A 152 0.64 -17.11 -6.15
N MET A 153 0.09 -16.89 -4.95
CA MET A 153 -1.10 -16.05 -4.78
C MET A 153 -0.83 -14.60 -5.19
N ALA A 154 0.34 -14.05 -4.84
CA ALA A 154 0.73 -12.70 -5.24
C ALA A 154 0.90 -12.58 -6.76
N VAL A 155 1.60 -13.52 -7.39
CA VAL A 155 1.76 -13.60 -8.85
C VAL A 155 0.41 -13.71 -9.56
N ALA A 156 -0.52 -14.51 -9.03
CA ALA A 156 -1.84 -14.65 -9.62
C ALA A 156 -2.63 -13.33 -9.63
N GLU A 157 -2.53 -12.53 -8.56
CA GLU A 157 -3.15 -11.20 -8.50
C GLU A 157 -2.45 -10.20 -9.44
N ALA A 158 -1.11 -10.20 -9.47
CA ALA A 158 -0.35 -9.38 -10.41
C ALA A 158 -0.67 -9.74 -11.86
N ALA A 159 -0.85 -11.03 -12.19
CA ALA A 159 -1.19 -11.48 -13.54
C ALA A 159 -2.56 -10.96 -14.00
N LYS A 160 -3.56 -10.86 -13.11
CA LYS A 160 -4.86 -10.25 -13.44
C LYS A 160 -4.71 -8.79 -13.83
N GLU A 161 -3.94 -8.04 -13.05
CA GLU A 161 -3.65 -6.64 -13.34
C GLU A 161 -2.84 -6.48 -14.64
N ALA A 162 -1.86 -7.34 -14.86
CA ALA A 162 -1.05 -7.38 -16.07
C ALA A 162 -1.90 -7.59 -17.34
N LEU A 163 -2.86 -8.52 -17.30
CA LEU A 163 -3.79 -8.76 -18.40
C LEU A 163 -4.64 -7.51 -18.68
N TRP A 164 -5.15 -6.86 -17.64
CA TRP A 164 -5.92 -5.63 -17.78
C TRP A 164 -5.07 -4.49 -18.40
N LEU A 165 -3.85 -4.29 -17.89
CA LEU A 165 -2.90 -3.30 -18.43
C LEU A 165 -2.52 -3.59 -19.88
N THR A 166 -2.40 -4.87 -20.29
CA THR A 166 -2.15 -5.23 -21.69
C THR A 166 -3.23 -4.67 -22.60
N GLY A 167 -4.50 -4.89 -22.24
CA GLY A 167 -5.63 -4.38 -23.01
C GLY A 167 -5.65 -2.85 -23.09
N LEU A 168 -5.32 -2.18 -21.97
CA LEU A 168 -5.24 -0.72 -21.91
C LEU A 168 -4.14 -0.15 -22.83
N VAL A 169 -2.93 -0.72 -22.75
CA VAL A 169 -1.77 -0.27 -23.53
C VAL A 169 -1.95 -0.54 -25.02
N GLN A 170 -2.52 -1.69 -25.39
CA GLN A 170 -2.88 -1.98 -26.77
C GLN A 170 -3.92 -1.01 -27.31
N GLY A 171 -4.95 -0.68 -26.51
CA GLY A 171 -5.96 0.32 -26.88
C GLY A 171 -5.40 1.73 -27.06
N ALA A 172 -4.32 2.06 -26.35
CA ALA A 172 -3.60 3.32 -26.48
C ALA A 172 -2.60 3.35 -27.67
N GLY A 173 -2.44 2.25 -28.41
CA GLY A 173 -1.54 2.16 -29.56
C GLY A 173 -0.07 1.91 -29.22
N CYS A 174 0.25 1.52 -27.98
CA CYS A 174 1.60 1.17 -27.53
C CYS A 174 1.86 -0.33 -27.68
N SER A 175 3.10 -0.74 -27.99
CA SER A 175 3.45 -2.17 -28.10
C SER A 175 3.65 -2.75 -26.69
N ALA A 176 2.75 -3.66 -26.29
CA ALA A 176 2.82 -4.32 -25.00
C ALA A 176 3.88 -5.42 -25.04
N ARG A 177 5.15 -5.06 -24.80
CA ARG A 177 6.24 -6.03 -24.68
C ARG A 177 6.49 -6.36 -23.21
N TRP A 178 6.17 -7.58 -22.81
CA TRP A 178 6.40 -8.09 -21.45
C TRP A 178 7.89 -8.43 -21.27
N SER A 179 8.52 -7.89 -20.22
CA SER A 179 9.94 -8.13 -19.95
C SER A 179 10.16 -9.23 -18.91
N SER A 180 9.40 -9.21 -17.81
CA SER A 180 9.17 -10.31 -16.87
C SER A 180 8.21 -9.84 -15.76
N VAL A 181 7.63 -10.79 -15.01
CA VAL A 181 7.19 -10.57 -13.63
C VAL A 181 8.31 -11.15 -12.76
N ALA A 182 9.11 -10.28 -12.15
CA ALA A 182 10.16 -10.73 -11.24
C ALA A 182 9.55 -10.99 -9.85
N LEU A 183 9.85 -12.18 -9.32
CA LEU A 183 9.81 -12.51 -7.88
C LEU A 183 11.09 -11.99 -7.23
#